data_AF-A0A7V0Q5T9-F1
#
_entry.id   AF-A0A7V0Q5T9-F1
#
_cell.length_a   1.000
_cell.length_b   1.000
_cell.length_c   1.000
_cell.angle_alpha   90.00
_cell.angle_beta   90.00
_cell.angle_gamma   90.00
#
_symmetry.space_group_name_H-M   'P 1'
#
loop_
_entity.id
_entity.type
_entity.pdbx_description
1 polymer ?
#
loop_
_entity_poly.entity_id
_entity_poly.type
_entity_poly.pdbx_seq_one_letter_code
_entity_poly.pdbx_strand_id
1 'polypeptide(L)'
;MTNTEMCDAVGLLWPELDWIQDEDLRERTLATWVLAFERSPLEPDDLHEIPFTLLVPDCPTSFMEHKRCVVHIARGAAEAMQEFLGDALTIDMDTVIAG
;
A
#
# COMPACT_ATOMS: atom_id res chain seq x y z
N MET A 1 -7.28 4.84 -19.35
CA MET A 1 -6.55 5.89 -18.62
C MET A 1 -5.18 6.06 -19.22
N THR A 2 -4.70 7.30 -19.31
CA THR A 2 -3.29 7.62 -19.53
C THR A 2 -2.46 7.23 -18.30
N ASN A 3 -1.14 7.16 -18.43
CA ASN A 3 -0.26 6.84 -17.31
C ASN A 3 -0.40 7.87 -16.17
N THR A 4 -0.50 9.17 -16.49
CA THR A 4 -0.74 10.24 -15.50
C THR A 4 -2.06 10.07 -14.77
N GLU A 5 -3.17 9.79 -15.48
CA GLU A 5 -4.47 9.54 -14.83
C GLU A 5 -4.42 8.32 -13.90
N MET A 6 -3.64 7.28 -14.24
CA MET A 6 -3.46 6.11 -13.39
C MET A 6 -2.65 6.44 -12.14
N CYS A 7 -1.57 7.24 -12.26
CA CYS A 7 -0.81 7.71 -11.10
C CYS A 7 -1.70 8.48 -10.11
N ASP A 8 -2.52 9.39 -10.62
CA ASP A 8 -3.45 10.16 -9.79
C ASP A 8 -4.48 9.25 -9.11
N ALA A 9 -5.02 8.26 -9.84
CA ALA A 9 -5.95 7.28 -9.28
C ALA A 9 -5.31 6.44 -8.17
N VAL A 10 -4.06 5.99 -8.34
CA VAL A 10 -3.33 5.27 -7.29
C VAL A 10 -3.12 6.15 -6.05
N GLY A 11 -2.78 7.43 -6.23
CA GLY A 11 -2.61 8.36 -5.12
C GLY A 11 -3.91 8.58 -4.31
N LEU A 12 -5.05 8.64 -4.99
CA LEU A 12 -6.37 8.71 -4.33
C LEU A 12 -6.73 7.39 -3.63
N LEU A 13 -6.43 6.27 -4.26
CA LEU A 13 -6.72 4.93 -3.77
C LEU A 13 -5.90 4.60 -2.51
N TRP A 14 -4.61 4.92 -2.52
CA TRP A 14 -3.66 4.64 -1.45
C TRP A 14 -2.90 5.89 -0.99
N PRO A 15 -3.53 6.74 -0.17
CA PRO A 15 -2.92 7.99 0.29
C PRO A 15 -1.72 7.78 1.22
N GLU A 16 -1.58 6.61 1.85
CA GLU A 16 -0.40 6.32 2.67
C GLU A 16 0.90 6.19 1.86
N LEU A 17 0.83 6.18 0.52
CA LEU A 17 1.99 6.32 -0.36
C LEU A 17 2.78 7.61 -0.08
N ASP A 18 2.10 8.69 0.28
CA ASP A 18 2.72 9.99 0.60
C ASP A 18 3.51 9.97 1.92
N TRP A 19 3.39 8.90 2.70
CA TRP A 19 4.17 8.75 3.93
C TRP A 19 5.61 8.34 3.65
N ILE A 20 5.90 7.77 2.47
CA ILE A 20 7.26 7.43 2.03
C ILE A 20 8.01 8.74 1.73
N GLN A 21 9.06 9.03 2.52
CA GLN A 21 9.82 10.28 2.41
C GLN A 21 10.90 10.21 1.32
N ASP A 22 11.53 9.05 1.12
CA ASP A 22 12.43 8.80 0.01
C ASP A 22 11.67 8.88 -1.32
N GLU A 23 11.99 9.89 -2.12
CA GLU A 23 11.31 10.18 -3.38
C GLU A 23 11.49 9.07 -4.43
N ASP A 24 12.68 8.47 -4.53
CA ASP A 24 12.95 7.38 -5.47
C ASP A 24 12.16 6.13 -5.08
N LEU A 25 12.13 5.79 -3.80
CA LEU A 25 11.34 4.67 -3.30
C LEU A 25 9.83 4.90 -3.50
N ARG A 26 9.34 6.13 -3.25
CA ARG A 26 7.93 6.47 -3.46
C ARG A 26 7.55 6.35 -4.94
N GLU A 27 8.37 6.89 -5.84
CA GLU A 27 8.15 6.82 -7.29
C GLU A 27 8.17 5.37 -7.80
N ARG A 28 9.11 4.54 -7.33
CA ARG A 28 9.19 3.12 -7.69
C ARG A 28 8.02 2.32 -7.14
N THR A 29 7.56 2.66 -5.94
CA THR A 29 6.37 2.05 -5.33
C THR A 29 5.13 2.40 -6.16
N LEU A 30 4.94 3.68 -6.52
CA LEU A 30 3.86 4.13 -7.41
C LEU A 30 3.91 3.41 -8.77
N ALA A 31 5.08 3.36 -9.39
CA ALA A 31 5.27 2.69 -10.68
C ALA A 31 4.92 1.20 -10.63
N THR A 32 5.14 0.54 -9.48
CA THR A 32 4.75 -0.87 -9.28
C THR A 32 3.23 -1.02 -9.26
N TRP A 33 2.50 -0.10 -8.61
CA TRP A 33 1.03 -0.07 -8.63
C TRP A 33 0.48 0.18 -10.04
N VAL A 34 1.04 1.17 -10.75
CA VAL A 34 0.66 1.48 -12.13
C VAL A 34 0.89 0.25 -13.03
N LEU A 35 2.06 -0.39 -12.93
CA LEU A 35 2.38 -1.60 -13.70
C LEU A 35 1.43 -2.76 -13.37
N ALA A 36 0.98 -2.89 -12.12
CA ALA A 36 0.01 -3.91 -11.72
C ALA A 36 -1.33 -3.67 -12.43
N PHE A 37 -1.82 -2.42 -12.48
CA PHE A 37 -3.03 -2.07 -13.22
C PHE A 37 -2.88 -2.25 -14.73
N GLU A 38 -1.74 -1.90 -15.32
CA GLU A 38 -1.45 -2.14 -16.75
C GLU A 38 -1.53 -3.63 -17.13
N ARG A 39 -1.29 -4.52 -16.18
CA ARG A 39 -1.30 -5.98 -16.37
C ARG A 39 -2.57 -6.66 -15.88
N SER A 40 -3.48 -5.90 -15.27
CA SER A 40 -4.71 -6.39 -14.67
C SER A 40 -5.90 -6.05 -15.56
N PRO A 41 -6.95 -6.89 -15.59
CA PRO A 41 -8.24 -6.47 -16.16
C PRO A 41 -9.02 -5.51 -15.24
N LEU A 42 -8.55 -5.27 -14.01
CA LEU A 42 -9.23 -4.46 -13.00
C LEU A 42 -8.94 -2.97 -13.17
N GLU A 43 -9.92 -2.15 -12.82
CA GLU A 43 -9.82 -0.71 -12.65
C GLU A 43 -9.61 -0.35 -11.16
N PRO A 44 -9.11 0.86 -10.83
CA PRO A 44 -8.88 1.28 -9.44
C PRO A 44 -10.11 1.14 -8.54
N ASP A 45 -11.30 1.49 -9.04
CA ASP A 45 -12.55 1.41 -8.29
C ASP A 45 -12.92 -0.04 -7.93
N ASP A 46 -12.52 -1.03 -8.75
CA ASP A 46 -12.76 -2.44 -8.45
C ASP A 46 -12.10 -2.86 -7.12
N LEU A 47 -10.96 -2.25 -6.75
CA LEU A 47 -10.25 -2.60 -5.52
C LEU A 47 -11.01 -2.20 -4.24
N HIS A 48 -12.01 -1.33 -4.35
CA HIS A 48 -12.93 -1.03 -3.26
C HIS A 48 -14.04 -2.08 -3.09
N GLU A 49 -14.30 -2.90 -4.11
CA GLU A 49 -15.41 -3.85 -4.11
C GLU A 49 -14.94 -5.31 -4.04
N ILE A 50 -13.82 -5.67 -4.68
CA ILE A 50 -13.35 -7.04 -4.69
C ILE A 50 -12.90 -7.47 -3.28
N PRO A 51 -13.08 -8.75 -2.92
CA PRO A 51 -12.62 -9.25 -1.63
C PRO A 51 -11.08 -9.30 -1.59
N PHE A 52 -10.49 -9.03 -0.41
CA PHE A 52 -9.04 -9.14 -0.26
C PHE A 52 -8.53 -10.58 -0.40
N THR A 53 -9.41 -11.58 -0.24
CA THR A 53 -9.08 -13.00 -0.34
C THR A 53 -10.21 -13.80 -0.96
N LEU A 54 -9.84 -14.80 -1.77
CA LEU A 54 -10.78 -15.77 -2.35
C LEU A 54 -10.98 -17.00 -1.45
N LEU A 55 -10.23 -17.12 -0.36
CA LEU A 55 -10.29 -18.27 0.55
C LEU A 55 -11.48 -18.18 1.52
N VAL A 56 -12.05 -16.99 1.69
CA VAL A 56 -13.21 -16.74 2.55
C VAL A 56 -14.42 -16.52 1.63
N PRO A 57 -15.42 -17.43 1.64
CA PRO A 57 -16.67 -17.21 0.93
C PRO A 57 -17.35 -15.92 1.40
N ASP A 58 -17.87 -15.14 0.46
CA ASP A 58 -18.55 -13.87 0.72
C ASP A 58 -17.76 -12.94 1.66
N CYS A 59 -16.45 -12.85 1.43
CA CYS A 59 -15.55 -12.05 2.28
C CYS A 59 -16.07 -10.60 2.40
N PRO A 60 -16.38 -10.13 3.61
CA PRO A 60 -17.01 -8.82 3.82
C PRO A 60 -16.00 -7.67 3.77
N THR A 61 -14.72 -7.96 3.52
CA THR A 61 -13.63 -6.98 3.56
C THR A 61 -13.01 -6.85 2.18
N SER A 62 -12.98 -5.62 1.67
CA SER A 62 -12.42 -5.36 0.35
C SER A 62 -10.90 -5.40 0.36
N PHE A 63 -10.32 -5.52 -0.84
CA PHE A 63 -8.87 -5.43 -1.03
C PHE A 63 -8.31 -4.16 -0.39
N MET A 64 -8.93 -2.99 -0.64
CA MET A 64 -8.43 -1.73 -0.10
C MET A 64 -8.59 -1.59 1.41
N GLU A 65 -9.68 -2.08 2.00
CA GLU A 65 -9.84 -2.10 3.46
C GLU A 65 -8.73 -2.91 4.13
N HIS A 66 -8.47 -4.11 3.62
CA HIS A 66 -7.39 -4.96 4.13
C HIS A 66 -6.03 -4.31 3.93
N LYS A 67 -5.73 -3.88 2.71
CA LYS A 67 -4.42 -3.32 2.34
C LYS A 67 -4.08 -2.09 3.19
N ARG A 68 -5.05 -1.20 3.41
CA ARG A 68 -4.86 -0.01 4.27
C ARG A 68 -4.73 -0.42 5.75
N CYS A 69 -5.51 -1.37 6.23
CA CYS A 69 -5.35 -1.89 7.58
C CYS A 69 -3.92 -2.42 7.84
N VAL A 70 -3.38 -3.20 6.90
CA VAL A 70 -2.05 -3.82 7.03
C VAL A 70 -0.93 -2.78 7.11
N VAL A 71 -0.93 -1.73 6.26
CA VAL A 71 0.13 -0.70 6.31
C VAL A 71 0.11 0.09 7.62
N HIS A 72 -1.08 0.37 8.18
CA HIS A 72 -1.21 1.03 9.48
C HIS A 72 -0.70 0.13 10.63
N ILE A 73 -1.01 -1.17 10.60
CA ILE A 73 -0.49 -2.14 11.56
C ILE A 73 1.04 -2.24 11.46
N ALA A 74 1.59 -2.34 10.25
CA ALA A 74 3.03 -2.44 10.01
C ALA A 74 3.78 -1.22 10.54
N ARG A 75 3.28 -0.02 10.22
CA ARG A 75 3.81 1.24 10.75
C ARG A 75 3.77 1.29 12.28
N GLY A 76 2.61 1.01 12.89
CA GLY A 76 2.48 1.03 14.35
C GLY A 76 3.37 0.01 15.06
N ALA A 77 3.55 -1.17 14.45
CA ALA A 77 4.49 -2.18 14.95
C ALA A 77 5.95 -1.71 14.85
N ALA A 78 6.33 -1.08 13.74
CA ALA A 78 7.65 -0.50 13.55
C ALA A 78 7.94 0.63 14.55
N GLU A 79 6.99 1.52 14.80
CA GLU A 79 7.08 2.58 15.82
C GLU A 79 7.29 1.98 17.22
N ALA A 80 6.52 0.95 17.60
CA ALA A 80 6.70 0.26 18.87
C ALA A 80 8.07 -0.44 18.97
N MET A 81 8.54 -1.08 17.89
CA MET A 81 9.86 -1.70 17.88
C MET A 81 10.97 -0.66 18.05
N GLN A 82 10.87 0.50 17.41
CA GLN A 82 11.83 1.59 17.62
C GLN A 82 11.82 2.07 19.07
N GLU A 83 10.64 2.21 19.69
CA GLU A 83 10.51 2.61 21.11
C GLU A 83 11.17 1.60 22.06
N PHE A 84 10.90 0.30 21.90
CA PHE A 84 11.30 -0.71 22.88
C PHE A 84 12.65 -1.37 22.59
N LEU A 85 13.07 -1.43 21.33
CA LEU A 85 14.31 -2.10 20.92
C LEU A 85 15.45 -1.11 20.62
N GLY A 86 15.14 0.16 20.39
CA GLY A 86 16.11 1.20 20.09
C GLY A 86 17.07 0.78 18.98
N ASP A 87 18.36 0.95 19.20
CA ASP A 87 19.40 0.66 18.21
C ASP A 87 19.67 -0.85 17.99
N ALA A 88 19.05 -1.74 18.78
CA ALA A 88 19.21 -3.18 18.59
C ALA A 88 18.56 -3.68 17.28
N LEU A 89 17.61 -2.92 16.75
CA LEU A 89 16.97 -3.19 15.47
C LEU A 89 16.79 -1.88 14.70
N THR A 90 17.64 -1.64 13.70
CA THR A 90 17.45 -0.53 12.77
C THR A 90 16.26 -0.80 11.86
N ILE A 91 15.30 0.12 11.85
CA ILE A 91 14.10 0.04 11.02
C ILE A 91 14.08 1.23 10.07
N ASP A 92 13.96 0.92 8.79
CA ASP A 92 13.67 1.90 7.75
C ASP A 92 12.14 1.97 7.56
N MET A 93 11.56 3.09 7.99
CA MET A 93 10.11 3.29 7.97
C MET A 93 9.57 3.40 6.53
N ASP A 94 10.33 3.96 5.61
CA ASP A 94 9.90 4.11 4.22
C ASP A 94 9.81 2.74 3.54
N THR A 95 10.80 1.87 3.80
CA THR A 95 10.75 0.47 3.35
C THR A 95 9.60 -0.32 3.99
N VAL A 96 9.27 -0.08 5.26
CA VAL A 96 8.12 -0.72 5.94
C VAL A 96 6.80 -0.31 5.28
N ILE A 97 6.64 0.97 4.91
CA ILE A 97 5.42 1.49 4.28
C ILE A 97 5.30 1.02 2.81
N ALA A 98 6.44 0.90 2.12
CA ALA A 98 6.50 0.46 0.73
C ALA A 98 6.16 -1.03 0.52
N GLY A 99 6.41 -1.87 1.53
CA GLY A 99 6.15 -3.32 1.52
C GLY A 99 4.68 -3.68 1.59
#